data_AF-A0A139REX0-F1
#
_entry.id   AF-A0A139REX0-F1
#
_cell.length_a   1.000
_cell.length_b   1.000
_cell.length_c   1.000
_cell.angle_alpha   90.00
_cell.angle_beta   90.00
_cell.angle_gamma   90.00
#
_symmetry.space_group_name_H-M   'P 1'
#
loop_
_entity.id
_entity.type
_entity.pdbx_description
1 polymer ?
#
loop_
_entity_poly.entity_id
_entity_poly.type
_entity_poly.pdbx_seq_one_letter_code
_entity_poly.pdbx_strand_id
1 'polypeptide(L)' 'MEKAKVFQSALGFNQSNVDELIKKNQQGVCENPATPGKCDEHGQRYTVDIPMTGPIGQTATVRTGWIIDSGQSIP' A
#
# COMPACT_ATOMS: atom_id res chain seq x y z
N MET A 1 11.59 0.83 13.92
CA MET A 1 11.76 -0.62 14.14
C MET A 1 10.43 -1.42 14.12
N GLU A 2 9.32 -0.94 13.54
CA GLU A 2 8.02 -1.54 13.90
C GLU A 2 7.09 -1.96 12.76
N LYS A 3 7.21 -1.36 11.56
CA LYS A 3 6.26 -1.64 10.47
C LYS A 3 6.32 -3.10 9.99
N ALA A 4 7.52 -3.66 9.80
CA ALA A 4 7.67 -5.05 9.36
C ALA A 4 7.07 -6.08 10.34
N LYS A 5 7.22 -5.85 11.66
CA LYS A 5 6.63 -6.71 12.69
C LYS A 5 5.11 -6.60 12.74
N VAL A 6 4.55 -5.41 12.52
CA VAL A 6 3.10 -5.19 12.44
C VAL A 6 2.51 -5.90 11.21
N PHE A 7 3.17 -5.83 10.06
CA PHE A 7 2.74 -6.59 8.86
C PHE A 7 2.80 -8.10 9.08
N GLN A 8 3.85 -8.59 9.73
CA GLN A 8 3.95 -10.01 10.06
C GLN A 8 2.90 -10.45 11.09
N SER A 9 2.61 -9.65 12.11
CA SER A 9 1.63 -10.02 13.15
C SER A 9 0.18 -9.90 12.66
N ALA A 10 -0.15 -8.83 11.94
CA ALA A 10 -1.52 -8.55 11.49
C ALA A 10 -1.92 -9.33 10.23
N LEU A 11 -0.95 -9.60 9.34
CA LEU A 11 -1.22 -10.20 8.03
C LEU A 11 -0.38 -11.45 7.76
N GLY A 12 0.66 -11.75 8.56
CA GLY A 12 1.51 -12.91 8.33
C GLY A 12 2.54 -12.74 7.21
N PHE A 13 2.65 -11.54 6.62
CA PHE A 13 3.66 -11.28 5.60
C PHE A 13 5.06 -11.29 6.21
N ASN A 14 5.96 -12.06 5.58
CA ASN A 14 7.38 -12.15 5.92
C ASN A 14 8.22 -12.02 4.64
N GLN A 15 9.55 -12.06 4.76
CA GLN A 15 10.46 -11.91 3.62
C GLN A 15 10.22 -12.94 2.50
N SER A 16 9.72 -14.13 2.81
CA SER A 16 9.44 -15.19 1.84
C SER A 16 8.21 -14.91 0.97
N ASN A 17 7.32 -13.99 1.40
CA ASN A 17 6.06 -13.69 0.71
C ASN A 17 5.98 -12.21 0.29
N VAL A 18 7.15 -11.54 0.21
CA VAL A 18 7.26 -10.12 -0.18
C VAL A 18 6.74 -9.88 -1.61
N ASP A 19 6.99 -10.80 -2.55
CA ASP A 19 6.55 -10.63 -3.93
C ASP A 19 5.02 -10.63 -4.06
N GLU A 20 4.34 -11.45 -3.26
CA GLU A 20 2.88 -11.49 -3.20
C GLU A 20 2.32 -10.20 -2.58
N LEU A 21 2.98 -9.70 -1.52
CA LEU A 21 2.64 -8.42 -0.91
C LEU A 21 2.75 -7.27 -1.92
N ILE A 22 3.83 -7.22 -2.71
CA ILE A 22 4.04 -6.18 -3.73
C ILE A 22 2.93 -6.24 -4.78
N LYS A 23 2.63 -7.43 -5.33
CA LYS A 23 1.57 -7.60 -6.34
C LYS A 23 0.20 -7.18 -5.80
N LYS A 24 -0.16 -7.63 -4.59
CA LYS A 24 -1.42 -7.26 -3.94
C LYS A 24 -1.50 -5.76 -3.67
N ASN A 25 -0.38 -5.12 -3.33
CA ASN A 25 -0.32 -3.69 -3.12
C ASN A 25 -0.56 -2.92 -4.44
N GLN A 26 0.18 -3.26 -5.50
CA GLN A 26 0.03 -2.63 -6.82
C GLN A 26 -1.41 -2.79 -7.36
N GLN A 27 -1.95 -4.01 -7.32
CA GLN A 27 -3.32 -4.26 -7.75
C GLN A 27 -4.33 -3.50 -6.87
N GLY A 28 -4.12 -3.50 -5.55
CA GLY A 28 -4.96 -2.76 -4.61
C GLY A 28 -4.96 -1.25 -4.86
N VAL A 29 -3.85 -0.66 -5.29
CA VAL A 29 -3.78 0.77 -5.65
C VAL A 29 -4.60 1.08 -6.90
N CYS A 30 -4.59 0.19 -7.90
CA CYS A 30 -5.39 0.36 -9.12
C CYS A 30 -6.88 0.13 -8.88
N GLU A 31 -7.25 -0.76 -7.96
CA GLU A 31 -8.64 -1.15 -7.70
C GLU A 31 -9.35 -0.28 -6.66
N ASN A 32 -8.62 0.37 -5.76
CA ASN A 32 -9.20 1.18 -4.69
C ASN A 32 -9.11 2.68 -4.99
N PRO A 33 -10.10 3.47 -4.56
CA PRO A 33 -10.09 4.91 -4.78
C PRO A 33 -8.93 5.57 -4.04
N ALA A 34 -8.07 6.26 -4.77
CA ALA A 34 -7.00 7.06 -4.19
C ALA A 34 -7.55 8.37 -3.62
N THR A 35 -7.30 8.61 -2.34
CA THR A 35 -7.63 9.88 -1.69
C THR A 35 -6.45 10.85 -1.87
N PRO A 36 -6.62 11.96 -2.63
CA PRO A 36 -5.58 12.96 -2.72
C PRO A 36 -5.35 13.59 -1.33
N GLY A 37 -4.11 13.53 -0.87
CA GLY A 37 -3.64 14.21 0.33
C GLY A 37 -3.27 15.67 0.05
N LYS A 38 -2.46 16.25 0.95
CA LYS A 38 -1.89 17.59 0.71
C LYS A 38 -0.99 17.55 -0.53
N CYS A 39 -1.25 18.46 -1.47
CA CYS A 39 -0.28 18.89 -2.45
C CYS A 39 0.71 19.83 -1.75
N ASP A 40 1.98 19.46 -1.70
CA ASP A 40 3.04 20.34 -1.21
C ASP A 40 4.01 20.66 -2.36
N GLU A 41 5.03 21.47 -2.10
CA GLU A 41 6.04 21.88 -3.09
C GLU A 41 6.80 20.69 -3.72
N HIS A 42 6.63 19.46 -3.20
CA HIS A 42 7.25 18.24 -3.70
C HIS A 42 6.29 17.34 -4.51
N GLY A 43 5.05 17.77 -4.74
CA GLY A 43 4.08 17.06 -5.58
C GLY A 43 2.79 16.65 -4.86
N GLN A 44 1.90 15.98 -5.59
CA GLN A 44 0.62 15.52 -5.07
C GLN A 44 0.80 14.15 -4.40
N ARG A 45 0.58 14.12 -3.08
CA ARG A 45 0.52 12.85 -2.34
C ARG A 45 -0.86 12.25 -2.47
N TYR A 46 -0.93 10.94 -2.64
CA TYR A 46 -2.14 10.15 -2.64
C TYR A 46 -2.06 9.13 -1.52
N THR A 47 -3.18 8.88 -0.87
CA THR A 47 -3.31 7.85 0.14
C THR A 47 -4.35 6.84 -0.34
N VAL A 48 -4.00 5.56 -0.38
CA VAL A 48 -4.91 4.48 -0.76
C VAL A 48 -5.04 3.52 0.40
N ASP A 49 -6.28 3.29 0.82
CA ASP A 49 -6.64 2.29 1.83
C ASP A 49 -6.99 0.99 1.13
N ILE A 50 -6.13 -0.02 1.27
CA ILE A 50 -6.25 -1.28 0.56
C ILE A 50 -6.63 -2.36 1.57
N PRO A 51 -7.85 -2.93 1.52
CA PRO A 51 -8.17 -4.11 2.31
C PRO A 51 -7.37 -5.30 1.76
N MET A 52 -6.42 -5.81 2.55
CA MET A 52 -5.55 -6.89 2.14
C MET A 52 -5.73 -8.10 3.05
N THR A 53 -5.96 -9.27 2.45
CA THR A 53 -5.93 -10.56 3.16
C THR A 53 -4.54 -11.17 3.06
N GLY A 54 -3.93 -11.38 4.21
CA GLY A 54 -2.61 -11.98 4.34
C GLY A 54 -2.64 -13.52 4.32
N PRO A 55 -1.46 -14.17 4.20
CA PRO A 55 -1.33 -15.62 4.12
C PRO A 55 -1.91 -16.39 5.32
N ILE A 56 -2.04 -15.74 6.49
CA ILE A 56 -2.66 -16.33 7.68
C ILE A 56 -4.20 -16.21 7.67
N GLY A 57 -4.81 -15.74 6.57
CA GLY A 57 -6.25 -15.57 6.42
C GLY A 57 -6.83 -14.33 7.11
N GLN A 58 -6.00 -13.54 7.79
CA GLN A 58 -6.42 -12.27 8.39
C GLN A 58 -6.49 -11.16 7.33
N THR A 59 -7.53 -10.34 7.41
CA THR A 59 -7.71 -9.16 6.57
C THR A 59 -7.44 -7.91 7.39
N ALA A 60 -6.57 -7.03 6.88
CA ALA A 60 -6.31 -5.73 7.48
C ALA A 60 -6.28 -4.65 6.40
N THR A 61 -6.72 -3.43 6.77
CA THR A 61 -6.63 -2.27 5.87
C THR A 61 -5.22 -1.72 5.90
N VAL A 62 -4.53 -1.83 4.76
CA VAL A 62 -3.19 -1.30 4.56
C VAL A 62 -3.30 0.08 3.92
N ARG A 63 -2.99 1.13 4.70
CA ARG A 63 -2.89 2.49 4.19
C ARG A 63 -1.53 2.72 3.55
N THR A 64 -1.53 2.99 2.24
CA THR A 64 -0.32 3.25 1.44
C THR A 64 -0.28 4.71 1.02
N GLY A 65 0.92 5.30 1.00
CA GLY A 65 1.15 6.65 0.52
C GLY A 65 1.93 6.61 -0.79
N TRP A 66 1.40 7.27 -1.81
CA TRP A 66 1.98 7.37 -3.14
C TRP A 66 2.29 8.82 -3.46
N ILE A 67 3.42 9.06 -4.11
CA ILE A 67 3.79 10.37 -4.64
C ILE A 67 3.76 10.18 -6.16
N ILE A 68 2.83 10.84 -6.83
CA ILE A 68 2.80 10.84 -8.29
C ILE A 68 3.65 12.04 -8.71
N ASP A 69 4.80 11.76 -9.32
CA ASP A 69 5.63 12.80 -9.91
C ASP A 69 4.87 13.43 -11.09
N SER A 70 4.93 14.75 -11.21
CA SER A 70 4.05 15.56 -12.09
C SER A 70 4.41 15.46 -13.58
N GLY A 71 4.67 14.25 -14.08
CA GLY A 71 5.03 13.95 -15.45
C GLY A 71 4.77 12.51 -15.92
N GLN A 72 4.25 11.61 -15.07
CA GLN A 72 3.87 10.25 -15.49
C GLN A 72 2.39 9.96 -15.26
N SER A 73 1.68 9.75 -16.38
CA SER A 73 0.27 9.36 -16.43
C SER A 73 0.07 7.86 -16.20
N ILE A 74 0.72 7.29 -15.19
CA ILE A 74 0.51 5.89 -14.80
C ILE A 74 0.50 5.83 -13.26
N PRO A 75 -0.65 5.49 -12.64
CA PRO A 75 -0.74 5.26 -11.19
C PRO A 75 0.07 4.03 -10.75
#